data_AF-A0ABD6SAS2-F1
#
_entry.id   AF-A0ABD6SAS2-F1
#
_cell.length_a   1.000
_cell.length_b   1.000
_cell.length_c   1.000
_cell.angle_alpha   90.00
_cell.angle_beta   90.00
_cell.angle_gamma   90.00
#
_symmetry.space_group_name_H-M   'P 1'
#
loop_
_entity.id
_entity.type
_entity.pdbx_description
1 polymer ?
#
loop_
_entity_poly.entity_id
_entity_poly.type
_entity_poly.pdbx_seq_one_letter_code
_entity_poly.pdbx_strand_id
1 'polypeptide(L)'
;MNKTLWKVVAESKAGQVVLDSSTQYKNLKSVLSKMDKKEVKEAYDAWSKIRSNLYNDEEFNQLHGNDGGFVHAGDDGFYMDFASWLIAQGEELFNDFQKRGHVAVIEYVDKHKIGRDDYLYECMVYAFHDYID
;
A
#
# COMPACT_ATOMS: atom_id res chain seq x y z
N MET A 1 -4.01 -15.78 -1.52
CA MET A 1 -3.27 -14.60 -1.01
C MET A 1 -2.54 -14.95 0.28
N ASN A 2 -1.41 -14.29 0.56
CA ASN A 2 -0.61 -14.52 1.76
C ASN A 2 -1.34 -13.95 3.00
N LYS A 3 -1.64 -14.80 3.99
CA LYS A 3 -2.39 -14.41 5.20
C LYS A 3 -1.58 -13.50 6.14
N THR A 4 -0.26 -13.62 6.16
CA THR A 4 0.64 -12.88 7.05
C THR A 4 0.69 -11.40 6.67
N LEU A 5 0.85 -11.08 5.39
CA LEU A 5 0.83 -9.69 4.89
C LEU A 5 -0.45 -8.96 5.29
N TRP A 6 -1.61 -9.52 4.95
CA TRP A 6 -2.88 -8.85 5.17
C TRP A 6 -3.23 -8.73 6.64
N LYS A 7 -2.80 -9.68 7.48
CA LYS A 7 -2.87 -9.56 8.94
C LYS A 7 -2.07 -8.35 9.44
N VAL A 8 -0.82 -8.20 9.01
CA VAL A 8 0.04 -7.06 9.37
C VAL A 8 -0.57 -5.74 8.94
N VAL A 9 -1.07 -5.66 7.70
CA VAL A 9 -1.73 -4.46 7.19
C VAL A 9 -2.99 -4.14 8.00
N ALA A 10 -3.87 -5.12 8.24
CA ALA A 10 -5.08 -4.93 9.02
C ALA A 10 -4.80 -4.46 10.46
N GLU A 11 -3.79 -5.04 11.13
CA GLU A 11 -3.35 -4.63 12.46
C GLU A 11 -2.80 -3.19 12.46
N SER A 12 -2.02 -2.80 11.43
CA SER A 12 -1.50 -1.43 11.31
C SER A 12 -2.60 -0.37 11.16
N LYS A 13 -3.76 -0.74 10.60
CA LYS A 13 -4.92 0.14 10.46
C LYS A 13 -5.75 0.24 11.73
N ALA A 14 -5.44 -0.53 12.79
CA ALA A 14 -6.08 -0.47 14.10
C ALA A 14 -7.63 -0.53 14.03
N GLY A 15 -8.17 -1.35 13.12
CA GLY A 15 -9.62 -1.51 12.92
C GLY A 15 -10.31 -0.39 12.12
N GLN A 16 -9.56 0.56 11.56
CA GLN A 16 -10.10 1.63 10.73
C GLN A 16 -10.08 1.26 9.24
N VAL A 17 -11.13 1.66 8.52
CA VAL A 17 -11.20 1.47 7.05
C VAL A 17 -10.18 2.35 6.33
N VAL A 18 -9.99 3.58 6.82
CA VAL A 18 -8.97 4.53 6.37
C VAL A 18 -8.29 5.09 7.59
N LEU A 19 -6.96 5.14 7.54
CA LEU A 19 -6.09 5.72 8.55
C LEU A 19 -5.07 6.56 7.80
N ASP A 20 -4.68 7.72 8.34
CA ASP A 20 -3.67 8.52 7.70
C ASP A 20 -2.33 7.75 7.63
N SER A 21 -1.61 7.92 6.53
CA SER A 21 -0.40 7.16 6.22
C SER A 21 0.70 7.38 7.26
N SER A 22 0.77 8.57 7.90
CA SER A 22 1.75 8.81 8.98
C SER A 22 1.48 7.95 10.20
N THR A 23 0.23 7.90 10.65
CA THR A 23 -0.16 7.06 11.78
C THR A 23 -0.05 5.58 11.41
N GLN A 24 -0.50 5.19 10.21
CA GLN A 24 -0.41 3.81 9.77
C GLN A 24 1.05 3.34 9.67
N TYR A 25 1.97 4.16 9.17
CA TYR A 25 3.39 3.83 9.10
C TYR A 25 4.00 3.56 10.48
N LYS A 26 3.71 4.41 11.47
CA LYS A 26 4.14 4.21 12.87
C LYS A 26 3.56 2.92 13.45
N ASN A 27 2.28 2.66 13.19
CA ASN A 27 1.63 1.42 13.63
C ASN A 27 2.26 0.20 12.97
N LEU A 28 2.58 0.28 11.67
CA LEU A 28 3.22 -0.79 10.93
C LEU A 28 4.57 -1.14 11.57
N LYS A 29 5.42 -0.15 11.86
CA LYS A 29 6.68 -0.39 12.60
C LYS A 29 6.45 -1.03 13.97
N SER A 30 5.41 -0.61 14.69
CA SER A 30 5.06 -1.21 16.00
C SER A 30 4.60 -2.66 15.88
N VAL A 31 3.79 -3.00 14.88
CA VAL A 31 3.36 -4.38 14.60
C VAL A 31 4.57 -5.25 14.27
N LEU A 32 5.41 -4.79 13.34
CA LEU A 32 6.60 -5.51 12.89
C LEU A 32 7.59 -5.76 14.03
N SER A 33 7.78 -4.80 14.95
CA SER A 33 8.67 -4.95 16.12
C SER A 33 8.30 -6.09 17.09
N LYS A 34 7.05 -6.59 17.02
CA LYS A 34 6.52 -7.65 17.90
C LYS A 34 6.53 -9.02 17.22
N MET A 35 6.81 -9.08 15.93
CA MET A 35 6.83 -10.29 15.13
C MET A 35 8.23 -10.89 15.11
N ASP A 36 8.33 -12.19 14.86
CA ASP A 36 9.65 -12.80 14.64
C ASP A 36 10.19 -12.43 13.23
N LYS A 37 11.53 -12.49 13.08
CA LYS A 37 12.20 -12.10 11.83
C LYS A 37 11.71 -12.90 10.61
N LYS A 38 11.28 -14.15 10.81
CA LYS A 38 10.78 -14.99 9.71
C LYS A 38 9.41 -14.51 9.24
N GLU A 39 8.49 -14.23 10.16
CA GLU A 39 7.17 -13.68 9.82
C GLU A 39 7.27 -12.30 9.14
N VAL A 40 8.18 -11.44 9.61
CA VAL A 40 8.44 -10.14 8.97
C VAL A 40 8.94 -10.33 7.53
N LYS A 41 9.88 -11.27 7.30
CA LYS A 41 10.38 -11.58 5.96
C LYS A 41 9.29 -12.13 5.05
N GLU A 42 8.44 -13.03 5.55
CA GLU A 42 7.30 -13.57 4.78
C GLU A 42 6.31 -12.48 4.37
N ALA A 43 6.01 -11.53 5.27
CA ALA A 43 5.15 -10.39 4.97
C ALA A 43 5.79 -9.46 3.94
N TYR A 44 7.09 -9.14 4.10
CA TYR A 44 7.83 -8.32 3.14
C TYR A 44 7.91 -8.94 1.75
N ASP A 45 8.17 -10.25 1.66
CA ASP A 45 8.28 -10.94 0.37
C ASP A 45 6.94 -10.95 -0.36
N ALA A 46 5.84 -11.12 0.37
CA ALA A 46 4.50 -10.99 -0.19
C ALA A 46 4.21 -9.56 -0.65
N TRP A 47 4.56 -8.55 0.14
CA TRP A 47 4.41 -7.14 -0.24
C TRP A 47 5.20 -6.83 -1.50
N SER A 48 6.48 -7.18 -1.51
CA SER A 48 7.41 -6.95 -2.62
C SER A 48 6.92 -7.63 -3.89
N LYS A 49 6.41 -8.86 -3.80
CA LYS A 49 5.83 -9.57 -4.94
C LYS A 49 4.62 -8.84 -5.52
N ILE A 50 3.69 -8.39 -4.69
CA ILE A 50 2.52 -7.62 -5.17
C ILE A 50 3.00 -6.33 -5.83
N ARG A 51 3.87 -5.58 -5.15
CA ARG A 51 4.42 -4.32 -5.65
C ARG A 51 5.13 -4.49 -6.99
N SER A 52 5.93 -5.55 -7.16
CA SER A 52 6.60 -5.85 -8.44
C SER A 52 5.63 -6.26 -9.54
N ASN A 53 4.53 -6.94 -9.22
CA ASN A 53 3.53 -7.30 -10.22
C ASN A 53 2.79 -6.06 -10.76
N LEU A 54 2.58 -5.04 -9.93
CA LEU A 54 1.93 -3.79 -10.35
C LEU A 54 2.74 -3.00 -11.39
N TYR A 55 4.04 -3.23 -11.50
CA TYR A 55 4.93 -2.53 -12.45
C TYR A 55 4.50 -2.67 -13.92
N ASN A 56 3.93 -3.82 -14.27
CA ASN A 56 3.46 -4.09 -15.63
C ASN A 56 1.92 -4.11 -15.72
N ASP A 57 1.23 -3.63 -14.69
CA ASP A 57 -0.22 -3.67 -14.62
C ASP A 57 -0.82 -2.44 -15.34
N GLU A 58 -1.55 -2.70 -16.42
CA GLU A 58 -2.16 -1.64 -17.25
C GLU A 58 -3.16 -0.79 -16.48
N GLU A 59 -3.90 -1.38 -15.54
CA GLU A 59 -4.87 -0.69 -14.71
C GLU A 59 -4.17 0.17 -13.66
N PHE A 60 -3.09 -0.32 -13.07
CA PHE A 60 -2.28 0.48 -12.17
C PHE A 60 -1.65 1.68 -12.90
N ASN A 61 -1.16 1.48 -14.13
CA ASN A 61 -0.61 2.56 -14.97
C ASN A 61 -1.64 3.65 -15.30
N GLN A 62 -2.92 3.29 -15.47
CA GLN A 62 -3.99 4.26 -15.75
C GLN A 62 -4.24 5.23 -14.59
N LEU A 63 -3.89 4.87 -13.34
CA LEU A 63 -3.99 5.79 -12.20
C LEU A 63 -3.08 7.01 -12.39
N HIS A 64 -1.91 6.83 -13.00
CA HIS A 64 -0.94 7.90 -13.26
C HIS A 64 -1.28 8.76 -14.49
N GLY A 65 -2.07 8.21 -15.43
CA GLY A 65 -2.45 8.89 -16.67
C GLY A 65 -3.75 9.69 -16.57
N ASN A 66 -4.64 9.36 -15.63
CA ASN A 66 -6.00 9.91 -15.55
C ASN A 66 -6.24 10.80 -14.31
N ASP A 67 -5.20 11.33 -13.68
CA ASP A 67 -5.27 12.00 -12.36
C ASP A 67 -5.97 11.13 -11.27
N GLY A 68 -6.03 9.82 -11.50
CA GLY A 68 -6.71 8.85 -10.63
C GLY A 68 -5.85 8.35 -9.46
N GLY A 69 -4.53 8.57 -9.55
CA GLY A 69 -3.57 8.57 -8.47
C GLY A 69 -2.95 9.95 -8.43
N PHE A 70 -2.68 10.46 -7.23
CA PHE A 70 -2.26 11.85 -6.94
C PHE A 70 -0.93 12.32 -7.60
N VAL A 71 -0.40 11.58 -8.57
CA VAL A 71 0.87 11.79 -9.25
C VAL A 71 0.69 11.74 -10.76
N HIS A 72 0.96 12.88 -11.40
CA HIS A 72 1.10 12.97 -12.84
C HIS A 72 2.33 12.17 -13.31
N ALA A 73 2.20 11.46 -14.43
CA ALA A 73 3.27 10.63 -15.01
C ALA A 73 4.65 11.33 -15.07
N GLY A 74 5.73 10.62 -14.69
CA GLY A 74 7.11 11.07 -14.93
C GLY A 74 8.12 10.89 -13.79
N ASP A 75 7.72 10.38 -12.62
CA ASP A 75 8.63 10.14 -11.49
C ASP A 75 8.55 8.69 -11.00
N ASP A 76 9.55 7.89 -11.38
CA ASP A 76 9.67 6.46 -11.07
C ASP A 76 9.69 6.18 -9.55
N GLY A 77 10.15 7.14 -8.73
CA GLY A 77 10.15 7.02 -7.27
C GLY A 77 8.74 7.06 -6.70
N PHE A 78 7.91 7.97 -7.19
CA PHE A 78 6.52 8.11 -6.76
C PHE A 78 5.64 6.93 -7.19
N TYR A 79 5.97 6.27 -8.30
CA TYR A 79 5.23 5.10 -8.80
C TYR A 79 5.25 3.92 -7.79
N MET A 80 6.42 3.60 -7.26
CA MET A 80 6.60 2.49 -6.32
C MET A 80 6.09 2.79 -4.92
N ASP A 81 6.12 4.06 -4.53
CA ASP A 81 5.53 4.55 -3.29
C ASP A 81 4.01 4.44 -3.35
N PHE A 82 3.39 4.70 -4.50
CA PHE A 82 1.95 4.56 -4.69
C PHE A 82 1.49 3.11 -4.66
N ALA A 83 2.24 2.20 -5.29
CA ALA A 83 1.97 0.77 -5.21
C ALA A 83 2.00 0.29 -3.75
N SER A 84 2.96 0.79 -2.98
CA SER A 84 3.07 0.48 -1.55
C SER A 84 1.90 1.09 -0.75
N TRP A 85 1.50 2.33 -1.05
CA TRP A 85 0.32 2.94 -0.44
C TRP A 85 -0.96 2.13 -0.72
N LEU A 86 -1.18 1.68 -1.96
CA LEU A 86 -2.34 0.87 -2.35
C LEU A 86 -2.40 -0.44 -1.54
N ILE A 87 -1.27 -1.13 -1.37
CA ILE A 87 -1.18 -2.35 -0.55
C ILE A 87 -1.49 -2.02 0.92
N ALA A 88 -0.98 -0.90 1.44
CA ALA A 88 -1.25 -0.43 2.81
C ALA A 88 -2.74 -0.15 3.05
N GLN A 89 -3.51 0.23 2.03
CA GLN A 89 -4.94 0.46 2.20
C GLN A 89 -5.73 -0.83 2.51
N GLY A 90 -5.14 -2.00 2.24
CA GLY A 90 -5.62 -3.27 2.74
C GLY A 90 -6.19 -4.21 1.68
N GLU A 91 -6.45 -5.43 2.11
CA GLU A 91 -6.82 -6.55 1.25
C GLU A 91 -8.11 -6.30 0.45
N GLU A 92 -9.09 -5.62 1.06
CA GLU A 92 -10.38 -5.34 0.43
C GLU A 92 -10.23 -4.41 -0.77
N LEU A 93 -9.55 -3.27 -0.62
CA LEU A 93 -9.29 -2.36 -1.72
C LEU A 93 -8.43 -3.03 -2.80
N PHE A 94 -7.41 -3.78 -2.40
CA PHE A 94 -6.55 -4.48 -3.35
C PHE A 94 -7.35 -5.50 -4.18
N ASN A 95 -8.24 -6.28 -3.55
CA ASN A 95 -9.11 -7.22 -4.26
C ASN A 95 -10.09 -6.52 -5.21
N ASP A 96 -10.60 -5.36 -4.82
CA ASP A 96 -11.47 -4.55 -5.66
C ASP A 96 -10.73 -3.98 -6.87
N PHE A 97 -9.51 -3.51 -6.67
CA PHE A 97 -8.60 -3.12 -7.75
C PHE A 97 -8.35 -4.29 -8.71
N GLN A 98 -8.10 -5.50 -8.21
CA GLN A 98 -7.90 -6.68 -9.08
C GLN A 98 -9.13 -7.03 -9.93
N LYS A 99 -10.34 -6.60 -9.54
CA LYS A 99 -11.59 -6.87 -10.28
C LYS A 99 -11.99 -5.73 -11.22
N ARG A 100 -11.77 -4.49 -10.80
CA ARG A 100 -12.32 -3.28 -11.45
C ARG A 100 -11.24 -2.30 -11.91
N GLY A 101 -9.97 -2.62 -11.67
CA GLY A 101 -8.84 -1.80 -12.05
C GLY A 101 -8.81 -0.46 -11.34
N HIS A 102 -8.30 0.56 -12.04
CA HIS A 102 -8.08 1.91 -11.49
C HIS A 102 -9.36 2.55 -10.91
N VAL A 103 -10.52 2.24 -11.46
CA VAL A 103 -11.82 2.78 -11.02
C VAL A 103 -12.07 2.51 -9.53
N ALA A 104 -11.69 1.33 -9.02
CA ALA A 104 -11.85 1.00 -7.61
C ALA A 104 -11.05 1.93 -6.69
N VAL A 105 -9.85 2.32 -7.12
CA VAL A 105 -8.95 3.17 -6.33
C VAL A 105 -9.43 4.62 -6.35
N ILE A 106 -9.86 5.12 -7.52
CA ILE A 106 -10.44 6.48 -7.66
C ILE A 106 -11.67 6.63 -6.75
N GLU A 107 -12.61 5.69 -6.82
CA GLU A 107 -13.81 5.72 -5.98
C GLU A 107 -13.49 5.64 -4.50
N TYR A 108 -12.49 4.84 -4.11
CA TYR A 108 -12.04 4.74 -2.72
C TYR A 108 -11.47 6.07 -2.22
N VAL A 109 -10.57 6.68 -2.99
CA VAL A 109 -9.97 7.99 -2.70
C VAL A 109 -11.07 9.05 -2.54
N ASP A 110 -12.01 9.12 -3.48
CA ASP A 110 -13.09 10.11 -3.47
C ASP A 110 -14.07 9.92 -2.31
N LYS A 111 -14.43 8.66 -2.03
CA LYS A 111 -15.34 8.30 -0.94
C LYS A 111 -14.75 8.68 0.41
N HIS A 112 -13.46 8.45 0.59
CA HIS A 112 -12.79 8.65 1.87
C HIS A 112 -12.06 9.99 2.01
N LYS A 113 -12.14 10.85 0.98
CA LYS A 113 -11.54 12.19 0.97
C LYS A 113 -10.04 12.15 1.26
N ILE A 114 -9.36 11.17 0.68
CA ILE A 114 -7.91 11.02 0.81
C ILE A 114 -7.24 12.14 0.01
N GLY A 115 -6.27 12.80 0.62
CA GLY A 115 -5.52 13.89 0.00
C GLY A 115 -4.16 13.44 -0.51
N ARG A 116 -3.57 14.24 -1.41
CA ARG A 116 -2.23 14.01 -1.94
C ARG A 116 -1.17 13.89 -0.84
N ASP A 117 -1.28 14.68 0.22
CA ASP A 117 -0.31 14.67 1.34
C ASP A 117 -0.30 13.34 2.09
N ASP A 118 -1.42 12.63 2.13
CA ASP A 118 -1.48 11.30 2.74
C ASP A 118 -0.66 10.30 1.93
N TYR A 119 -0.84 10.32 0.62
CA TYR A 119 -0.10 9.47 -0.30
C TYR A 119 1.41 9.79 -0.33
N LEU A 120 1.78 11.08 -0.34
CA LEU A 120 3.18 11.52 -0.40
C LEU A 120 3.94 11.25 0.90
N TYR A 121 3.26 10.80 1.94
CA TYR A 121 3.92 10.34 3.15
C TYR A 121 4.80 9.13 2.83
N GLU A 122 5.93 9.02 3.55
CA GLU A 122 6.94 7.98 3.43
C GLU A 122 6.45 6.64 2.89
N CYS A 123 7.20 6.06 1.94
CA CYS A 123 6.87 4.78 1.33
C CYS A 123 6.61 3.70 2.39
N MET A 124 5.38 3.17 2.41
CA MET A 124 4.92 2.24 3.45
C MET A 124 5.78 0.97 3.55
N VAL A 125 6.42 0.55 2.46
CA VAL A 125 7.30 -0.62 2.46
C VAL A 125 8.60 -0.39 3.27
N TYR A 126 9.01 0.86 3.49
CA TYR A 126 10.23 1.17 4.24
C TYR A 126 10.10 0.84 5.72
N ALA A 127 8.88 0.70 6.24
CA ALA A 127 8.65 0.21 7.60
C ALA A 127 9.26 -1.18 7.85
N PHE A 128 9.44 -1.99 6.79
CA PHE A 128 10.06 -3.29 6.89
C PHE A 128 11.58 -3.22 7.00
N HIS A 129 12.23 -2.23 6.37
CA HIS A 129 13.70 -2.20 6.19
C HIS A 129 14.49 -2.26 7.51
N ASP A 130 13.92 -1.80 8.63
CA ASP A 130 14.53 -1.91 9.96
C ASP A 130 14.68 -3.36 10.46
N TYR A 131 14.07 -4.35 9.78
CA TYR A 131 13.91 -5.72 10.27
C TYR A 131 14.37 -6.80 9.27
N ILE A 132 14.62 -6.43 8.01
CA ILE A 132 15.02 -7.31 6.92
C ILE A 132 16.36 -6.86 6.35
N ASP A 133 17.44 -7.23 7.05
CA ASP A 133 18.79 -7.23 6.48
C ASP A 133 18.89 -8.18 5.27
#